data_AF-F3LGL3-F1
#
_entry.id   AF-F3LGL3-F1
#
_cell.length_a   1.000
_cell.length_b   1.000
_cell.length_c   1.000
_cell.angle_alpha   90.00
_cell.angle_beta   90.00
_cell.angle_gamma   90.00
#
_symmetry.space_group_name_H-M   'P 1'
#
loop_
_entity.id
_entity.type
_entity.pdbx_description
1 polymer ?
#
loop_
_entity_poly.entity_id
_entity_poly.type
_entity_poly.pdbx_seq_one_letter_code
_entity_poly.pdbx_strand_id
1 'polypeptide(L)' 'MTFIMWDLAKKSKAGKFGTFILFIALGVGLLGFVLKTLLVEFI' A
#
# COMPACT_ATOMS: atom_id res chain seq x y z
N MET A 1 3.62 0.02 8.56
CA MET A 1 3.31 -0.81 7.38
C MET A 1 4.26 -0.57 6.19
N THR A 2 4.95 0.57 6.12
CA THR A 2 5.96 0.85 5.08
C THR A 2 7.18 -0.08 5.11
N PHE A 3 7.61 -0.54 6.29
CA PHE A 3 8.66 -1.54 6.44
C PHE A 3 8.30 -2.89 5.79
N ILE A 4 7.04 -3.33 5.92
CA ILE A 4 6.54 -4.58 5.33
C ILE A 4 6.45 -4.45 3.81
N MET A 5 6.04 -3.28 3.30
CA MET A 5 6.09 -2.97 1.86
C MET A 5 7.49 -3.09 1.27
N TRP A 6 8.49 -2.58 2.00
CA TRP A 6 9.89 -2.65 1.59
C TRP A 6 10.45 -4.08 1.64
N ASP A 7 10.08 -4.82 2.69
CA ASP A 7 10.45 -6.23 2.83
C ASP A 7 9.76 -7.11 1.76
N LEU A 8 8.50 -6.85 1.46
CA LEU A 8 7.72 -7.53 0.43
C LEU A 8 8.22 -7.21 -0.98
N ALA A 9 8.59 -5.95 -1.25
CA ALA A 9 9.23 -5.58 -2.52
C ALA A 9 10.56 -6.33 -2.71
N LYS A 10 11.39 -6.46 -1.66
CA LYS A 10 12.60 -7.29 -1.70
C LYS A 10 12.30 -8.78 -1.87
N LYS A 11 11.35 -9.33 -1.10
CA LYS A 11 11.00 -10.75 -1.09
C LYS A 11 10.33 -11.18 -2.40
N SER A 12 9.59 -10.28 -3.04
CA SER A 12 8.98 -10.48 -4.36
C SER A 12 9.95 -10.27 -5.53
N LYS A 13 11.24 -9.97 -5.28
CA LYS A 13 12.21 -9.53 -6.30
C LYS A 13 11.68 -8.40 -7.18
N ALA A 14 10.89 -7.49 -6.59
CA ALA A 14 10.35 -6.36 -7.31
C ALA A 14 11.50 -5.44 -7.73
N GLY A 15 11.74 -5.30 -9.04
CA GLY A 15 12.72 -4.34 -9.57
C GLY A 15 12.33 -2.89 -9.26
N LYS A 16 13.07 -1.91 -9.78
CA LYS A 16 12.75 -0.47 -9.58
C LYS A 16 11.29 -0.14 -9.93
N PHE A 17 10.80 -0.68 -11.04
CA PHE A 17 9.41 -0.49 -11.48
C PHE A 17 8.41 -1.21 -10.57
N GLY A 18 8.71 -2.46 -10.21
CA GLY A 18 7.86 -3.26 -9.33
C GLY A 18 7.72 -2.63 -7.94
N THR A 19 8.79 -2.08 -7.39
CA THR A 19 8.78 -1.39 -6.08
C THR A 19 7.93 -0.11 -6.14
N PHE A 20 8.01 0.64 -7.24
CA PHE A 20 7.21 1.86 -7.45
C PHE A 20 5.72 1.55 -7.52
N ILE A 21 5.35 0.51 -8.29
CA ILE A 21 3.96 0.05 -8.39
C ILE A 21 3.47 -0.53 -7.06
N LEU A 22 4.30 -1.31 -6.35
CA LEU A 22 3.98 -1.83 -5.01
C LEU A 22 3.67 -0.70 -4.04
N PHE A 23 4.46 0.38 -4.07
CA PHE A 23 4.23 1.53 -3.21
C PHE A 23 2.94 2.28 -3.54
N ILE A 24 2.64 2.48 -4.82
CA ILE A 24 1.42 3.15 -5.25
C ILE A 24 0.19 2.28 -4.97
N ALA A 25 0.20 1.02 -5.37
CA ALA A 25 -0.95 0.12 -5.20
C ALA A 25 -1.28 -0.09 -3.72
N LEU A 26 -0.28 -0.36 -2.89
CA LEU A 26 -0.51 -0.54 -1.45
C LEU A 26 -0.79 0.77 -0.73
N GLY A 27 -0.14 1.88 -1.13
CA GLY A 27 -0.42 3.21 -0.57
C GLY A 27 -1.84 3.70 -0.86
N VAL A 28 -2.30 3.56 -2.11
CA VAL A 28 -3.66 3.89 -2.52
C VAL A 28 -4.67 2.93 -1.88
N GLY A 29 -4.37 1.63 -1.80
CA GLY A 29 -5.23 0.66 -1.13
C GLY A 29 -5.42 0.95 0.36
N LEU A 30 -4.36 1.32 1.08
CA LEU A 30 -4.44 1.71 2.48
C LEU A 30 -5.22 3.02 2.66
N LEU A 31 -4.94 4.03 1.83
CA LEU A 31 -5.64 5.31 1.88
C LEU A 31 -7.14 5.15 1.60
N GLY A 32 -7.49 4.39 0.56
CA GLY A 32 -8.89 4.09 0.23
C GLY A 32 -9.60 3.31 1.33
N PHE A 33 -8.90 2.36 1.97
CA PHE A 33 -9.43 1.63 3.12
C PHE A 33 -9.72 2.57 4.30
N VAL A 34 -8.76 3.41 4.68
CA VAL A 34 -8.94 4.36 5.79
C VAL A 34 -10.04 5.38 5.48
N LEU A 35 -10.06 5.96 4.28
CA LEU A 35 -11.12 6.88 3.85
C LEU A 35 -12.49 6.24 3.89
N LYS A 36 -12.62 5.00 3.38
CA LYS A 36 -13.88 4.26 3.41
C LYS A 36 -14.32 4.00 4.86
N THR A 37 -13.42 3.54 5.72
CA THR A 37 -13.74 3.26 7.13
C THR A 37 -14.18 4.54 7.84
N LEU A 38 -13.48 5.66 7.63
CA LEU A 38 -13.90 6.95 8.18
C LEU A 38 -15.26 7.41 7.63
N LEU A 39 -15.51 7.25 6.33
CA LEU A 39 -16.81 7.58 5.75
C LEU A 39 -17.94 6.73 6.34
N VAL A 40 -17.72 5.42 6.49
CA VAL A 40 -18.74 4.49 6.97
C VAL A 40 -19.00 4.63 8.47
N GLU A 41 -18.00 5.03 9.25
CA GLU A 41 -18.13 5.12 10.71
C GLU A 41 -18.60 6.51 11.18
N PHE A 42 -18.40 7.56 10.37
CA PHE A 42 -18.87 8.92 10.67
C PHE A 42 -20.21 9.30 10.02
N ILE A 43 -20.70 8.56 9.02
CA ILE A 43 -22.01 8.74 8.37
C ILE A 43 -22.97 7.66 8.85
#